data_AF-A0A7C9FDT3-F1
#
_entry.id   AF-A0A7C9FDT3-F1
#
_cell.length_a   1.000
_cell.length_b   1.000
_cell.length_c   1.000
_cell.angle_alpha   90.00
_cell.angle_beta   90.00
_cell.angle_gamma   90.00
#
_symmetry.space_group_name_H-M   'P 1'
#
loop_
_entity.id
_entity.type
_entity.pdbx_description
1 polymer ?
#
loop_
_entity_poly.entity_id
_entity_poly.type
_entity_poly.pdbx_seq_one_letter_code
_entity_poly.pdbx_strand_id
1 'polypeptide(L)'
;KKLKMVQPFDIFLSDPHVSATGIVGAVATALVGENAVRSQVDDEAKGYRRFNLYASGLKSACLADLFGSLSFSAQHGNFQKWFLDLTRLHVRIDVPSGSKFLSAAAFLANDLYNSRLLSHEAIQSVCPTASFSFQQQIIGP
;
A
#
# COMPACT_ATOMS: atom_id res chain seq x y z
N LYS A 1 -28.74 31.63 -2.13
CA LYS A 1 -28.22 32.64 -3.09
C LYS A 1 -27.10 31.97 -3.90
N LYS A 2 -27.29 31.72 -5.20
CA LYS A 2 -26.17 31.36 -6.09
C LYS A 2 -25.22 32.56 -6.09
N LEU A 3 -24.00 32.39 -5.58
CA LEU A 3 -22.95 33.39 -5.74
C LEU A 3 -22.78 33.60 -7.26
N LYS A 4 -22.68 34.87 -7.69
CA LYS A 4 -22.34 35.23 -9.07
C LYS A 4 -21.18 34.33 -9.50
N MET A 5 -21.28 33.73 -10.69
CA MET A 5 -20.27 32.83 -11.24
C MET A 5 -18.98 33.64 -11.47
N VAL A 6 -18.17 33.77 -10.42
CA VAL A 6 -16.81 34.31 -10.50
C VAL A 6 -15.98 33.20 -11.13
N GLN A 7 -15.22 33.55 -12.15
CA GLN A 7 -14.30 32.65 -12.82
C GLN A 7 -13.43 31.98 -11.75
N PRO A 8 -13.38 30.65 -11.68
CA PRO A 8 -12.57 29.99 -10.66
C PRO A 8 -11.11 30.37 -10.85
N PHE A 9 -10.44 30.68 -9.74
CA PHE A 9 -9.00 31.01 -9.75
C PHE A 9 -8.16 29.84 -10.29
N ASP A 10 -8.65 28.60 -10.08
CA ASP A 10 -8.13 27.38 -10.67
C ASP A 10 -9.31 26.45 -11.06
N ILE A 11 -9.43 26.15 -12.36
CA ILE A 11 -10.48 25.28 -12.92
C ILE A 11 -10.37 23.85 -12.38
N PHE A 12 -9.18 23.39 -12.01
CA PHE A 12 -9.01 22.04 -11.44
C PHE A 12 -9.46 21.95 -9.97
N LEU A 13 -9.62 23.09 -9.30
CA LEU A 13 -10.06 23.16 -7.90
C LEU A 13 -11.48 23.69 -7.72
N SER A 14 -12.14 24.09 -8.81
CA SER A 14 -13.49 24.68 -8.77
C SER A 14 -14.58 23.69 -8.40
N ASP A 15 -14.35 22.41 -8.71
CA ASP A 15 -15.32 21.36 -8.45
C ASP A 15 -14.83 20.42 -7.33
N PRO A 16 -15.67 20.19 -6.30
CA PRO A 16 -15.44 19.15 -5.32
C PRO A 16 -15.31 17.81 -6.05
N HIS A 17 -14.27 17.06 -5.73
CA HIS A 17 -14.03 15.77 -6.36
C HIS A 17 -13.53 14.75 -5.35
N VAL A 18 -13.96 13.51 -5.57
CA VAL A 18 -13.54 12.35 -4.81
C VAL A 18 -13.00 11.35 -5.82
N SER A 19 -11.80 10.84 -5.57
CA SER A 19 -11.14 9.87 -6.44
C SER A 19 -10.51 8.76 -5.61
N ALA A 20 -10.66 7.53 -6.07
CA ALA A 20 -9.96 6.37 -5.54
C ALA A 20 -9.16 5.74 -6.68
N THR A 21 -7.94 5.31 -6.40
CA THR A 21 -7.08 4.60 -7.34
C THR A 21 -6.38 3.45 -6.64
N GLY A 22 -6.21 2.35 -7.34
CA GLY A 22 -5.57 1.15 -6.82
C GLY A 22 -4.64 0.57 -7.88
N ILE A 23 -3.49 0.11 -7.45
CA ILE A 23 -2.51 -0.58 -8.30
C ILE A 23 -2.21 -1.92 -7.65
N VAL A 24 -2.20 -2.97 -8.45
CA VAL A 24 -1.73 -4.30 -8.06
C VAL A 24 -0.73 -4.75 -9.12
N GLY A 25 0.44 -5.19 -8.67
CA GLY A 25 1.52 -5.69 -9.50
C GLY A 25 2.06 -7.01 -9.00
N ALA A 26 2.78 -7.70 -9.87
CA ALA A 26 3.47 -8.95 -9.57
C ALA A 26 4.91 -8.87 -10.05
N VAL A 27 5.81 -9.52 -9.32
CA VAL A 27 7.21 -9.69 -9.70
C VAL A 27 7.56 -11.17 -9.64
N ALA A 28 8.25 -11.67 -10.67
CA ALA A 28 8.74 -13.04 -10.72
C ALA A 28 10.22 -13.05 -11.09
N THR A 29 11.00 -13.88 -10.40
CA THR A 29 12.43 -14.03 -10.58
C THR A 29 12.76 -15.50 -10.77
N ALA A 30 13.40 -15.86 -11.88
CA ALA A 30 13.91 -17.21 -12.11
C ALA A 30 15.44 -17.24 -11.97
N LEU A 31 15.94 -18.15 -11.15
CA LEU A 31 17.36 -18.46 -10.98
C LEU A 31 17.64 -19.86 -11.55
N VAL A 32 18.69 -19.98 -12.35
CA VAL A 32 19.12 -21.25 -12.95
C VAL A 32 20.58 -21.49 -12.59
N GLY A 33 20.91 -22.68 -12.08
CA GLY A 33 22.26 -23.07 -11.70
C GLY A 33 22.42 -23.41 -10.21
N GLU A 34 23.62 -23.78 -9.79
CA GLU A 34 23.89 -24.33 -8.44
C GLU A 34 23.61 -23.34 -7.30
N ASN A 35 23.66 -22.03 -7.58
CA ASN A 35 23.27 -20.98 -6.63
C ASN A 35 21.75 -20.94 -6.33
N ALA A 36 20.91 -21.58 -7.17
CA ALA A 36 19.47 -21.67 -6.93
C ALA A 36 19.14 -22.49 -5.67
N VAL A 37 19.94 -23.53 -5.37
CA VAL A 37 19.77 -24.37 -4.17
C VAL A 37 20.16 -23.58 -2.90
N ARG A 38 21.19 -22.74 -2.98
CA ARG A 38 21.68 -21.95 -1.84
C ARG A 38 20.76 -20.78 -1.49
N SER A 39 20.15 -20.15 -2.51
CA SER A 39 19.15 -19.08 -2.34
C SER A 39 17.90 -19.54 -1.58
N GLN A 40 17.53 -20.82 -1.70
CA GLN A 40 16.37 -21.38 -1.01
C GLN A 40 16.62 -21.52 0.50
N VAL A 41 17.80 -22.00 0.89
CA VAL A 41 18.19 -22.20 2.30
C VAL A 41 18.26 -20.87 3.05
N ASP A 42 18.75 -19.81 2.40
CA ASP A 42 18.82 -18.47 3.01
C ASP A 42 17.44 -17.79 3.14
N ASP A 43 16.51 -18.01 2.19
CA ASP A 43 15.13 -17.47 2.28
C ASP A 43 14.28 -18.24 3.31
N GLU A 44 14.50 -19.56 3.48
CA GLU A 44 13.85 -20.39 4.51
C GLU A 44 14.33 -20.01 5.93
N ALA A 45 15.63 -19.74 6.10
CA ALA A 45 16.21 -19.31 7.37
C ALA A 45 15.70 -17.94 7.86
N LYS A 46 15.15 -17.10 6.97
CA LYS A 46 14.58 -15.79 7.32
C LYS A 46 13.06 -15.81 7.55
N GLY A 47 12.40 -16.97 7.46
CA GLY A 47 10.98 -17.10 7.78
C GLY A 47 10.01 -16.45 6.78
N TYR A 48 10.49 -16.06 5.59
CA TYR A 48 9.67 -15.37 4.59
C TYR A 48 9.28 -16.32 3.44
N ARG A 49 7.99 -16.64 3.33
CA ARG A 49 7.47 -17.56 2.33
C ARG A 49 7.10 -16.82 1.04
N ARG A 50 8.05 -16.62 0.13
CA ARG A 50 7.76 -16.29 -1.29
C ARG A 50 7.16 -17.51 -2.00
N PHE A 51 6.42 -17.29 -3.09
CA PHE A 51 5.91 -18.40 -3.90
C PHE A 51 7.07 -19.02 -4.67
N ASN A 52 7.52 -20.21 -4.23
CA ASN A 52 8.70 -20.86 -4.75
C ASN A 52 8.31 -22.11 -5.54
N LEU A 53 8.68 -22.15 -6.82
CA LEU A 53 8.59 -23.36 -7.65
C LEU A 53 10.00 -23.91 -7.88
N TYR A 54 10.24 -25.13 -7.43
CA TYR A 54 11.51 -25.84 -7.59
C TYR A 54 11.37 -26.95 -8.63
N ALA A 55 12.17 -26.89 -9.68
CA ALA A 55 12.28 -27.97 -10.66
C ALA A 55 13.59 -28.73 -10.44
N SER A 56 13.48 -29.86 -9.71
CA SER A 56 14.61 -30.72 -9.33
C SER A 56 15.44 -31.23 -10.52
N GLY A 57 14.82 -31.37 -11.70
CA GLY A 57 15.48 -31.85 -12.91
C GLY A 57 16.45 -30.86 -13.57
N LEU A 58 16.40 -29.56 -13.23
CA LEU A 58 17.14 -28.49 -13.93
C LEU A 58 17.94 -27.56 -13.01
N LYS A 59 18.05 -27.86 -11.70
CA LYS A 59 18.70 -26.99 -10.69
C LYS A 59 18.24 -25.52 -10.83
N SER A 60 16.92 -25.29 -10.88
CA SER A 60 16.34 -23.96 -11.07
C SER A 60 15.30 -23.64 -9.99
N ALA A 61 15.27 -22.39 -9.54
CA ALA A 61 14.30 -21.84 -8.60
C ALA A 61 13.55 -20.66 -9.23
N CYS A 62 12.22 -20.64 -9.10
CA CYS A 62 11.41 -19.48 -9.48
C CYS A 62 10.74 -18.92 -8.23
N LEU A 63 10.92 -17.61 -7.97
CA LEU A 63 10.33 -16.86 -6.88
C LEU A 63 9.29 -15.90 -7.45
N ALA A 64 8.13 -15.78 -6.82
CA ALA A 64 7.15 -14.75 -7.16
C ALA A 64 6.62 -14.02 -5.93
N ASP A 65 6.32 -12.75 -6.09
CA ASP A 65 5.72 -11.88 -5.08
C ASP A 65 4.73 -10.91 -5.72
N LEU A 66 3.80 -10.38 -4.91
CA LEU A 66 2.81 -9.39 -5.29
C LEU A 66 3.12 -8.08 -4.58
N PHE A 67 2.74 -6.96 -5.16
CA PHE A 67 2.76 -5.66 -4.48
C PHE A 67 1.53 -4.86 -4.89
N GLY A 68 1.15 -3.87 -4.10
CA GLY A 68 0.02 -3.04 -4.48
C GLY A 68 -0.14 -1.84 -3.58
N SER A 69 -0.79 -0.81 -4.11
CA SER A 69 -1.09 0.41 -3.37
C SER A 69 -2.50 0.87 -3.65
N LEU A 70 -3.18 1.37 -2.62
CA LEU A 70 -4.50 1.99 -2.70
C LEU A 70 -4.37 3.45 -2.28
N SER A 71 -4.88 4.38 -3.08
CA SER A 71 -4.94 5.80 -2.73
C SER A 71 -6.37 6.30 -2.86
N PHE A 72 -6.78 7.13 -1.91
CA PHE A 72 -8.07 7.79 -1.88
C PHE A 72 -7.84 9.28 -1.62
N SER A 73 -8.44 10.14 -2.43
CA SER A 73 -8.46 11.57 -2.21
C SER A 73 -9.87 12.11 -2.27
N ALA A 74 -10.18 12.98 -1.32
CA ALA A 74 -11.40 13.75 -1.30
C ALA A 74 -11.05 15.22 -1.16
N GLN A 75 -11.63 16.05 -2.02
CA GLN A 75 -11.54 17.49 -1.95
C GLN A 75 -12.94 18.05 -1.79
N HIS A 76 -13.11 18.90 -0.79
CA HIS A 76 -14.32 19.66 -0.55
C HIS A 76 -14.00 21.15 -0.58
N GLY A 77 -14.63 21.89 -1.49
CA GLY A 77 -14.33 23.31 -1.70
C GLY A 77 -14.33 23.74 -3.15
N ASN A 78 -14.26 25.05 -3.39
CA ASN A 78 -14.25 25.68 -4.72
C ASN A 78 -13.18 26.79 -4.85
N PHE A 79 -12.39 27.08 -3.81
CA PHE A 79 -11.37 28.13 -3.85
C PHE A 79 -11.92 29.54 -4.20
N GLN A 80 -13.17 29.83 -3.84
CA GLN A 80 -13.90 31.09 -4.03
C GLN A 80 -14.17 31.87 -2.74
N LYS A 81 -14.10 31.26 -1.55
CA LYS A 81 -14.35 31.96 -0.27
C LYS A 81 -13.06 32.40 0.39
N TRP A 82 -13.19 33.48 1.16
CA TRP A 82 -12.11 34.13 1.91
C TRP A 82 -11.51 33.29 3.04
N PHE A 83 -12.21 32.28 3.56
CA PHE A 83 -11.72 31.45 4.66
C PHE A 83 -12.27 30.03 4.56
N LEU A 84 -11.44 29.05 4.96
CA LEU A 84 -11.82 27.64 5.08
C LEU A 84 -12.46 27.04 3.84
N ASP A 85 -12.07 27.54 2.66
CA ASP A 85 -12.82 27.22 1.46
C ASP A 85 -12.41 25.91 0.79
N LEU A 86 -11.21 25.42 1.07
CA LEU A 86 -10.71 24.17 0.52
C LEU A 86 -10.22 23.26 1.65
N THR A 87 -10.82 22.08 1.72
CA THR A 87 -10.35 20.96 2.54
C THR A 87 -10.01 19.81 1.60
N ARG A 88 -8.78 19.30 1.69
CA ARG A 88 -8.35 18.12 0.95
C ARG A 88 -7.85 17.05 1.92
N LEU A 89 -8.37 15.85 1.72
CA LEU A 89 -7.99 14.64 2.42
C LEU A 89 -7.36 13.70 1.40
N HIS A 90 -6.19 13.15 1.72
CA HIS A 90 -5.53 12.13 0.91
C HIS A 90 -5.02 11.00 1.80
N VAL A 91 -5.51 9.79 1.55
CA VAL A 91 -5.13 8.55 2.23
C VAL A 91 -4.43 7.66 1.21
N ARG A 92 -3.31 7.06 1.58
CA ARG A 92 -2.61 6.06 0.77
C ARG A 92 -2.18 4.89 1.63
N ILE A 93 -2.38 3.69 1.13
CA ILE A 93 -1.96 2.43 1.75
C ILE A 93 -1.07 1.74 0.72
N ASP A 94 0.12 1.31 1.14
CA ASP A 94 1.11 0.68 0.26
C ASP A 94 1.57 -0.66 0.86
N VAL A 95 1.51 -1.70 0.03
CA VAL A 95 1.88 -3.08 0.35
C VAL A 95 3.05 -3.47 -0.55
N PRO A 96 4.30 -3.39 -0.05
CA PRO A 96 5.48 -3.61 -0.88
C PRO A 96 5.74 -5.10 -1.19
N SER A 97 5.20 -6.02 -0.41
CA SER A 97 5.36 -7.47 -0.58
C SER A 97 4.16 -8.22 -0.02
N GLY A 98 3.39 -8.82 -0.91
CA GLY A 98 2.17 -9.55 -0.64
C GLY A 98 2.46 -10.89 0.02
N SER A 99 3.54 -11.57 -0.37
CA SER A 99 3.92 -12.84 0.25
C SER A 99 4.29 -12.66 1.73
N LYS A 100 5.04 -11.59 2.05
CA LYS A 100 5.37 -11.22 3.45
C LYS A 100 4.12 -10.83 4.23
N PHE A 101 3.29 -9.99 3.64
CA PHE A 101 2.03 -9.54 4.25
C PHE A 101 1.13 -10.73 4.60
N LEU A 102 0.89 -11.64 3.65
CA LEU A 102 0.03 -12.81 3.86
C LEU A 102 0.63 -13.80 4.85
N SER A 103 1.94 -14.11 4.75
CA SER A 103 2.57 -15.03 5.70
C SER A 103 2.49 -14.49 7.12
N ALA A 104 2.78 -13.21 7.30
CA ALA A 104 2.79 -12.60 8.62
C ALA A 104 1.36 -12.40 9.17
N ALA A 105 0.39 -12.07 8.31
CA ALA A 105 -1.03 -12.05 8.68
C ALA A 105 -1.54 -13.43 9.11
N ALA A 106 -1.11 -14.50 8.43
CA ALA A 106 -1.46 -15.87 8.82
C ALA A 106 -0.84 -16.26 10.17
N PHE A 107 0.42 -15.90 10.41
CA PHE A 107 1.06 -16.09 11.71
C PHE A 107 0.32 -15.33 12.82
N LEU A 108 -0.01 -14.06 12.61
CA LEU A 108 -0.78 -13.26 13.57
C LEU A 108 -2.17 -13.85 13.84
N ALA A 109 -2.88 -14.27 12.80
CA ALA A 109 -4.20 -14.89 12.94
C ALA A 109 -4.13 -16.18 13.76
N ASN A 110 -3.10 -16.99 13.54
CA ASN A 110 -2.86 -18.19 14.32
C ASN A 110 -2.48 -17.89 15.78
N ASP A 111 -1.65 -16.89 16.04
CA ASP A 111 -1.29 -16.49 17.41
C ASP A 111 -2.50 -15.91 18.16
N LEU A 112 -3.34 -15.11 17.49
CA LEU A 112 -4.62 -14.64 18.03
C LEU A 112 -5.56 -15.80 18.35
N TYR A 113 -5.71 -16.75 17.43
CA TYR A 113 -6.55 -17.94 17.63
C TYR A 113 -6.08 -18.77 18.84
N ASN A 114 -4.77 -18.90 19.01
CA ASN A 114 -4.17 -19.63 20.13
C ASN A 114 -4.00 -18.79 21.41
N SER A 115 -4.61 -17.59 21.48
CA SER A 115 -4.51 -16.67 22.63
C SER A 115 -3.08 -16.34 23.07
N ARG A 116 -2.13 -16.32 22.12
CA ARG A 116 -0.74 -15.95 22.39
C ARG A 116 -0.58 -14.44 22.40
N LEU A 117 0.38 -13.96 23.19
CA LEU A 117 0.69 -12.53 23.29
C LEU A 117 1.28 -12.06 21.95
N LEU A 118 0.61 -11.11 21.28
CA LEU A 118 1.15 -10.54 20.05
C LEU A 118 2.39 -9.72 20.38
N SER A 119 3.52 -10.13 19.82
CA SER A 119 4.71 -9.29 19.83
C SER A 119 4.47 -8.04 18.96
N HIS A 120 4.86 -6.88 19.48
CA HIS A 120 4.82 -5.62 18.73
C HIS A 120 5.60 -5.71 17.41
N GLU A 121 6.71 -6.44 17.40
CA GLU A 121 7.53 -6.69 16.21
C GLU A 121 6.78 -7.50 15.14
N ALA A 122 5.97 -8.47 15.57
CA ALA A 122 5.15 -9.27 14.67
C ALA A 122 4.09 -8.40 13.98
N ILE A 123 3.40 -7.54 14.74
CA ILE A 123 2.41 -6.59 14.20
C ILE A 123 3.06 -5.63 13.19
N GLN A 124 4.21 -5.05 13.54
CA GLN A 124 4.92 -4.10 12.68
C GLN A 124 5.38 -4.73 11.36
N SER A 125 5.68 -6.03 11.35
CA SER A 125 6.06 -6.76 10.13
C SER A 125 4.91 -6.99 9.15
N VAL A 126 3.66 -6.90 9.61
CA VAL A 126 2.44 -7.13 8.81
C VAL A 126 1.84 -5.82 8.33
N CYS A 127 1.99 -4.74 9.09
CA CYS A 127 1.31 -3.49 8.78
C CYS A 127 1.79 -2.90 7.45
N PRO A 128 0.88 -2.65 6.50
CA PRO A 128 1.22 -1.94 5.27
C PRO A 128 1.55 -0.48 5.60
N THR A 129 2.30 0.18 4.73
CA THR A 129 2.64 1.59 4.93
C THR A 129 1.40 2.44 4.65
N ALA A 130 0.84 3.06 5.68
CA ALA A 130 -0.28 3.98 5.56
C ALA A 130 0.20 5.42 5.67
N SER A 131 -0.18 6.26 4.72
CA SER A 131 0.08 7.70 4.71
C SER A 131 -1.25 8.44 4.72
N PHE A 132 -1.36 9.43 5.61
CA PHE A 132 -2.52 10.29 5.72
C PHE A 132 -2.08 11.74 5.58
N SER A 133 -2.76 12.49 4.72
CA SER A 133 -2.54 13.91 4.52
C SER A 133 -3.88 14.64 4.63
N PHE A 134 -3.89 15.67 5.46
CA PHE A 134 -4.99 16.61 5.60
C PHE A 134 -4.48 18.00 5.26
N GLN A 135 -5.16 18.67 4.35
CA GLN A 135 -4.83 20.03 3.91
C GLN A 135 -6.08 20.89 4.09
N GLN A 136 -5.91 22.01 4.77
CA GLN A 136 -6.96 23.00 4.97
C GLN A 136 -6.43 24.36 4.52
N GLN A 137 -7.11 24.98 3.58
CA GLN A 137 -6.91 26.38 3.27
C GLN A 137 -7.50 27.23 4.39
N ILE A 138 -6.68 28.04 5.05
CA ILE A 138 -7.12 28.92 6.15
C ILE A 138 -7.66 30.23 5.59
N ILE A 139 -6.92 30.86 4.68
CA ILE A 139 -7.28 32.13 4.04
C ILE A 139 -7.35 31.92 2.52
N GLY A 140 -8.41 32.49 1.94
CA GLY A 140 -8.69 32.55 0.51
C GLY A 140 -7.66 33.37 -0.25
N PRO A 141 -7.62 33.28 -1.59
CA PRO A 141 -6.89 34.25 -2.40
C PRO A 141 -7.35 35.70 -2.17
#